data_AF-A0A1F9IRC4-F1
#
_entry.id   AF-A0A1F9IRC4-F1
#
_cell.length_a   1.000
_cell.length_b   1.000
_cell.length_c   1.000
_cell.angle_alpha   90.00
_cell.angle_beta   90.00
_cell.angle_gamma   90.00
#
_symmetry.space_group_name_H-M   'P 1'
#
loop_
_entity.id
_entity.type
_entity.pdbx_description
1 polymer ?
#
loop_
_entity_poly.entity_id
_entity_poly.type
_entity_poly.pdbx_seq_one_letter_code
_entity_poly.pdbx_strand_id
1 'polypeptide(L)' 'DDSKRGGDIDLLVELDTPIEDRLGLELALGTRLYRAMQERKVDVVLLAPNIDQQPIHKVALETGVLL' A
#
# COMPACT_ATOMS: atom_id res chain seq x y z
N ASP A 1 9.85 18.39 10.28
CA ASP A 1 8.72 19.26 10.66
C ASP A 1 7.47 18.40 10.50
N ASP A 2 7.21 17.59 11.52
CA ASP A 2 6.26 16.45 11.54
C ASP A 2 4.79 16.90 11.71
N SER A 3 4.54 18.17 11.43
CA SER A 3 3.28 18.87 11.71
C SER A 3 2.41 19.04 10.46
N LYS A 4 2.80 18.49 9.30
CA LYS A 4 1.95 18.47 8.10
C LYS A 4 0.89 17.37 8.22
N ARG A 5 -0.32 17.74 8.61
CA ARG A 5 -1.54 16.87 8.58
C ARG A 5 -2.03 16.56 7.15
N GLY A 6 -1.10 16.31 6.22
CA GLY A 6 -1.35 16.10 4.79
C GLY A 6 -0.21 15.33 4.11
N GLY A 7 0.39 14.38 4.82
CA GLY A 7 1.45 13.52 4.28
C GLY A 7 0.96 12.47 3.28
N ASP A 8 1.93 11.84 2.62
CA ASP A 8 1.75 10.63 1.81
C ASP A 8 1.10 9.54 2.68
N ILE A 9 0.14 8.80 2.12
CA ILE A 9 -0.52 7.69 2.83
C ILE A 9 0.17 6.39 2.41
N ASP A 10 0.74 5.65 3.35
CA ASP A 10 1.24 4.30 3.08
C ASP A 10 0.14 3.27 3.34
N LEU A 11 -0.11 2.39 2.38
CA LEU A 11 -1.09 1.30 2.50
C LEU A 11 -0.46 -0.05 2.19
N LEU A 12 -0.58 -0.97 3.14
CA LEU A 12 -0.39 -2.39 2.90
C LEU A 12 -1.72 -3.01 2.49
N VAL A 13 -1.75 -3.70 1.36
CA VAL A 13 -2.91 -4.48 0.91
C VAL A 13 -2.54 -5.95 0.94
N GLU A 14 -3.21 -6.71 1.80
CA GLU A 14 -3.06 -8.15 1.91
C GLU A 14 -4.13 -8.85 1.06
N LEU A 15 -3.71 -9.83 0.26
CA LEU A 15 -4.57 -10.69 -0.55
C LEU A 15 -4.34 -12.14 -0.15
N ASP A 16 -5.42 -12.92 -0.11
CA ASP A 16 -5.40 -14.36 0.18
C ASP A 16 -5.07 -15.22 -1.06
N THR A 17 -5.11 -14.63 -2.26
CA THR A 17 -4.78 -15.29 -3.53
C THR A 17 -3.46 -14.79 -4.12
N PRO A 18 -2.71 -15.65 -4.83
CA PRO A 18 -1.52 -15.23 -5.58
C PRO A 18 -1.83 -14.12 -6.59
N ILE A 19 -0.89 -13.18 -6.76
CA ILE A 19 -0.99 -12.11 -7.75
C ILE A 19 -0.19 -12.47 -8.99
N GLU A 20 -0.84 -12.50 -10.16
CA GLU A 20 -0.15 -12.76 -11.45
C GLU A 20 0.64 -11.53 -11.94
N ASP A 21 0.00 -10.36 -11.96
CA ASP A 21 0.62 -9.09 -12.37
C ASP A 21 0.71 -8.11 -11.18
N ARG A 22 1.79 -8.25 -10.41
CA ARG A 22 2.03 -7.41 -9.23
C ARG A 22 2.13 -5.93 -9.59
N LEU A 23 2.92 -5.58 -10.60
CA LEU A 23 3.19 -4.19 -10.97
C LEU A 23 1.92 -3.52 -11.52
N GLY A 24 1.15 -4.24 -12.35
CA GLY A 24 -0.11 -3.74 -12.88
C GLY A 24 -1.12 -3.49 -11.77
N LEU A 25 -1.21 -4.39 -10.78
CA LEU A 25 -2.10 -4.21 -9.64
C LEU A 25 -1.66 -3.04 -8.74
N GLU A 26 -0.37 -2.92 -8.43
CA GLU A 26 0.19 -1.78 -7.67
C GLU A 26 -0.15 -0.44 -8.35
N LEU A 27 0.09 -0.34 -9.66
CA LEU A 27 -0.17 0.88 -10.43
C LEU A 27 -1.67 1.22 -10.52
N ALA A 28 -2.51 0.20 -10.73
CA ALA A 28 -3.96 0.37 -10.80
C ALA A 28 -4.53 0.85 -9.46
N LEU A 29 -4.10 0.26 -8.34
CA LEU A 29 -4.51 0.68 -7.00
C LEU A 29 -4.00 2.08 -6.69
N GLY A 30 -2.70 2.35 -6.90
CA GLY A 30 -2.11 3.66 -6.66
C GLY A 30 -2.81 4.78 -7.44
N THR A 31 -3.11 4.56 -8.72
CA THR A 31 -3.83 5.53 -9.57
C THR A 31 -5.26 5.77 -9.07
N ARG A 32 -5.98 4.71 -8.68
CA ARG A 32 -7.36 4.83 -8.18
C ARG A 32 -7.40 5.57 -6.84
N LEU A 33 -6.48 5.25 -5.94
CA LEU A 33 -6.38 5.86 -4.62
C LEU A 33 -5.96 7.33 -4.72
N TYR A 34 -4.98 7.65 -5.56
CA TYR A 34 -4.57 9.03 -5.83
C TYR A 34 -5.75 9.92 -6.26
N ARG A 35 -6.58 9.43 -7.18
CA ARG A 35 -7.80 10.13 -7.61
C ARG A 35 -8.84 10.24 -6.51
N ALA A 36 -9.09 9.16 -5.77
CA ALA A 36 -10.06 9.14 -4.68
C ALA A 36 -9.66 10.05 -3.51
N MET A 37 -8.36 10.24 -3.29
CA MET A 37 -7.79 11.05 -2.22
C MET A 37 -7.50 12.50 -2.63
N GLN A 38 -8.09 12.99 -3.72
CA GLN A 38 -7.93 14.36 -4.21
C GLN A 38 -6.46 14.74 -4.42
N GLU A 39 -5.76 13.93 -5.21
CA GLU A 39 -4.35 14.14 -5.60
C GLU A 39 -3.34 14.03 -4.44
N ARG A 40 -3.76 13.46 -3.31
CA ARG A 40 -2.83 13.03 -2.27
C ARG A 40 -2.15 11.73 -2.68
N LYS A 41 -0.82 11.71 -2.57
CA LYS A 41 -0.01 10.52 -2.86
C LYS A 41 -0.34 9.40 -1.87
N VAL A 42 -0.53 8.21 -2.43
CA VAL A 42 -0.76 6.97 -1.67
C VAL A 42 0.23 5.94 -2.19
N ASP A 43 1.15 5.52 -1.33
CA ASP A 43 2.14 4.49 -1.63
C ASP A 43 1.55 3.13 -1.25
N VAL A 44 1.42 2.23 -2.22
CA VAL A 44 0.76 0.92 -2.05
C VAL A 44 1.81 -0.17 -2.05
N VAL A 45 1.77 -1.03 -1.04
CA VAL A 45 2.58 -2.25 -0.93
C VAL A 45 1.64 -3.45 -0.91
N LEU A 46 1.91 -4.47 -1.72
CA LEU A 46 1.12 -5.68 -1.79
C LEU A 46 1.75 -6.82 -1.01
N LEU A 47 0.91 -7.55 -0.28
CA LEU A 47 1.24 -8.82 0.36
C LEU A 47 0.31 -9.91 -0.17
N ALA A 48 0.87 -11.02 -0.64
CA ALA A 48 0.12 -12.16 -1.17
C ALA A 48 0.95 -13.45 -1.04
N PRO A 49 0.34 -14.65 -1.20
CA PRO A 49 1.03 -15.92 -0.97
C PRO A 49 2.29 -16.15 -1.83
N ASN A 50 2.34 -15.55 -3.02
CA ASN A 50 3.47 -15.65 -3.94
C ASN A 50 4.44 -14.46 -3.86
N ILE A 51 4.35 -13.63 -2.82
CA ILE A 51 5.22 -12.47 -2.59
C ILE A 51 6.07 -12.73 -1.35
N ASP A 52 7.39 -12.65 -1.52
CA ASP A 52 8.32 -12.75 -0.40
C ASP A 52 8.13 -11.56 0.57
N GLN A 53 7.96 -11.88 1.85
CA GLN A 53 7.86 -10.86 2.90
C GLN A 53 9.19 -10.13 3.11
N GLN A 54 9.27 -8.93 2.55
CA GLN A 54 10.29 -7.93 2.83
C GLN A 54 10.07 -7.18 4.16
N PRO A 55 11.12 -6.52 4.73
CA PRO A 55 11.01 -5.76 5.98
C PRO A 55 9.89 -4.70 6.00
N ILE A 56 9.59 -4.08 4.86
CA ILE A 56 8.50 -3.11 4.74
C ILE A 56 7.13 -3.72 5.09
N HIS A 57 6.87 -4.96 4.71
CA HIS A 57 5.63 -5.65 5.08
C HIS A 57 5.57 -5.89 6.59
N LYS A 58 6.69 -6.26 7.22
CA LYS A 58 6.73 -6.50 8.67
C LYS A 58 6.42 -5.23 9.44
N VAL A 59 7.10 -4.13 9.10
CA VAL A 59 6.85 -2.83 9.72
C VAL A 59 5.40 -2.43 9.53
N ALA A 60 4.85 -2.55 8.31
CA ALA A 60 3.46 -2.19 8.05
C ALA A 60 2.45 -3.07 8.82
N LEU A 61 2.70 -4.37 8.98
CA LEU A 61 1.85 -5.27 9.78
C LEU A 61 1.94 -4.97 11.28
N GLU A 62 3.12 -4.59 11.78
CA GLU A 62 3.37 -4.33 13.20
C GLU A 62 2.85 -2.96 13.65
N THR A 63 3.00 -1.93 12.80
CA THR A 63 2.67 -0.54 13.14
C THR A 63 1.39 -0.05 12.49
N GLY A 64 0.85 -0.80 11.52
CA GLY A 64 -0.35 -0.42 10.78
C GLY A 64 -1.60 -0.40 11.64
N VAL A 65 -2.60 0.34 11.16
CA VAL A 65 -3.95 0.33 11.72
C VAL A 65 -4.86 -0.36 10.72
N LEU A 66 -5.56 -1.41 11.18
CA LEU A 66 -6.54 -2.12 10.36
C LEU A 66 -7.71 -1.19 10.03
N LEU A 67 -8.07 -1.14 8.75
CA LEU A 67 -9.17 -0.33 8.21
C LEU A 67 -10.48 -1.13 8.14
#